data_AF-A0A0U3DSU7-F1
#
_entry.id   AF-A0A0U3DSU7-F1
#
_cell.length_a   1.000
_cell.length_b   1.000
_cell.length_c   1.000
_cell.angle_alpha   90.00
_cell.angle_beta   90.00
_cell.angle_gamma   90.00
#
_symmetry.space_group_name_H-M   'P 1'
#
loop_
_entity.id
_entity.type
_entity.pdbx_description
1 polymer ?
#
loop_
_entity_poly.entity_id
_entity_poly.type
_entity_poly.pdbx_seq_one_letter_code
_entity_poly.pdbx_strand_id
1 'polypeptide(L)'
;MVPHLITALTGPINELEQRVLESMPAIERWFRLEWMEHTPPFYSSVDLRNAGFKLAPVDTNLFPGGFNNLTPEMLPLAVQAAMAAIEKICPEAKNLLLVPENDTGNSFYRSNLATLVRIFTQAGLNVRLGSMDPAVVGPTELAMADGSSLTLEPLLRTRGRLGLKGFDPCTVLLNNDLSAGVPRSIEHLHEQYLLPPLHAGWPTRRKSQHFKAYEEVAKKFSKLLGMDHWLINPVFTPLQSADFSAGAGLEALQTQVDTILNKTRRKYKEYGIQEKPFVVIKPDAGTYGMGVLTVRDAKDLAELGQRKLLGPVGEGAAEHQIIVQEGVVTHERVHDAVAEPVVYMMDRYVVGGFYRVHADRGVDENLNAPGASFVPLAFSQSSQLPRLGEKPGVSAPNRFYMYGVIARLAMLAASYELEVTDPEAEIYA
;
A
#
# COMPACT_ATOMS: atom_id res chain seq x y z
N MET A 1 13.18 12.40 -5.71
CA MET A 1 12.71 13.67 -5.12
C MET A 1 11.29 13.48 -4.60
N VAL A 2 11.03 13.84 -3.35
CA VAL A 2 9.72 13.70 -2.66
C VAL A 2 9.17 15.11 -2.43
N PRO A 3 7.85 15.36 -2.57
CA PRO A 3 7.28 16.67 -2.25
C PRO A 3 7.53 17.05 -0.78
N HIS A 4 7.49 18.35 -0.46
CA HIS A 4 7.55 18.81 0.92
C HIS A 4 6.12 19.05 1.42
N LEU A 5 5.63 18.17 2.29
CA LEU A 5 4.28 18.25 2.85
C LEU A 5 4.32 18.52 4.36
N ILE A 6 3.31 19.23 4.85
CA ILE A 6 3.14 19.52 6.29
C ILE A 6 2.67 18.23 6.97
N THR A 7 3.48 17.73 7.90
CA THR A 7 3.14 16.56 8.73
C THR A 7 2.57 17.01 10.08
N ALA A 8 1.89 16.10 10.78
CA ALA A 8 1.36 16.33 12.12
C ALA A 8 2.47 16.48 13.20
N LEU A 9 3.71 16.10 12.87
CA LEU A 9 4.82 16.11 13.81
C LEU A 9 5.46 17.50 13.89
N THR A 10 5.41 18.08 15.09
CA THR A 10 6.00 19.39 15.40
C THR A 10 7.13 19.33 16.45
N GLY A 11 7.39 18.14 17.02
CA GLY A 11 8.43 17.92 18.04
C GLY A 11 9.87 17.90 17.48
N PRO A 12 10.90 17.66 18.33
CA PRO A 12 12.29 17.57 17.89
C PRO A 12 12.53 16.39 16.94
N ILE A 13 13.58 16.50 16.11
CA ILE A 13 14.00 15.44 15.18
C ILE A 13 14.64 14.31 15.98
N ASN A 14 14.19 13.06 15.77
CA ASN A 14 14.83 11.89 16.40
C ASN A 14 16.06 11.42 15.58
N GLU A 15 16.84 10.48 16.13
CA GLU A 15 18.08 10.02 15.47
C GLU A 15 17.83 9.38 14.10
N LEU A 16 16.75 8.60 13.95
CA LEU A 16 16.35 7.99 12.68
C LEU A 16 16.04 9.08 11.65
N GLU A 17 15.25 10.08 12.04
CA GLU A 17 14.88 11.21 11.19
C GLU A 17 16.13 11.98 10.73
N GLN A 18 17.02 12.31 11.67
CA GLN A 18 18.25 13.04 11.38
C GLN A 18 19.14 12.27 10.40
N ARG A 19 19.34 10.98 10.64
CA ARG A 19 20.20 10.13 9.80
C ARG A 19 19.69 10.00 8.37
N VAL A 20 18.37 9.89 8.18
CA VAL A 20 17.74 9.86 6.86
C VAL A 20 17.93 11.20 6.13
N LEU A 21 17.76 12.33 6.84
CA LEU A 21 17.93 13.66 6.25
C LEU A 21 19.38 13.95 5.86
N GLU A 22 20.35 13.61 6.71
CA GLU A 22 21.78 13.79 6.45
C GLU A 22 22.30 12.92 5.30
N SER A 23 21.64 11.77 5.06
CA SER A 23 22.05 10.80 4.04
C SER A 23 21.30 10.95 2.70
N MET A 24 20.53 12.02 2.50
CA MET A 24 19.66 12.21 1.33
C MET A 24 20.35 11.94 -0.02
N PRO A 25 21.55 12.48 -0.33
CA PRO A 25 22.21 12.19 -1.61
C PRO A 25 22.54 10.71 -1.82
N ALA A 26 22.96 10.02 -0.76
CA ALA A 26 23.28 8.60 -0.79
C ALA A 26 22.00 7.76 -0.99
N ILE A 27 20.92 8.11 -0.30
CA ILE A 27 19.61 7.46 -0.43
C ILE A 27 19.06 7.61 -1.85
N GLU A 28 19.05 8.83 -2.40
CA GLU A 28 18.54 9.04 -3.76
C GLU A 28 19.41 8.34 -4.81
N ARG A 29 20.74 8.25 -4.61
CA ARG A 29 21.62 7.46 -5.48
C ARG A 29 21.29 5.96 -5.39
N TRP A 30 21.12 5.44 -4.18
CA TRP A 30 20.80 4.03 -3.96
C TRP A 30 19.48 3.65 -4.64
N PHE A 31 18.41 4.43 -4.45
CA PHE A 31 17.15 4.20 -5.17
C PHE A 31 17.33 4.23 -6.69
N ARG A 32 18.09 5.18 -7.25
CA ARG A 32 18.32 5.21 -8.71
C ARG A 32 18.97 3.93 -9.22
N LEU A 33 19.86 3.31 -8.45
CA LEU A 33 20.48 2.03 -8.81
C LEU A 33 19.48 0.87 -8.70
N GLU A 34 18.72 0.80 -7.62
CA GLU A 34 17.66 -0.23 -7.47
C GLU A 34 16.64 -0.15 -8.61
N TRP A 35 16.23 1.05 -9.05
CA TRP A 35 15.32 1.23 -10.19
C TRP A 35 15.94 1.00 -11.58
N MET A 36 17.26 0.78 -11.66
CA MET A 36 17.88 0.27 -12.88
C MET A 36 17.75 -1.25 -12.99
N GLU A 37 17.68 -1.95 -11.85
CA GLU A 37 17.59 -3.40 -11.77
C GLU A 37 16.14 -3.89 -11.70
N HIS A 38 15.28 -3.14 -11.02
CA HIS A 38 13.92 -3.54 -10.69
C HIS A 38 12.87 -2.63 -11.33
N THR A 39 11.75 -3.22 -11.74
CA THR A 39 10.64 -2.45 -12.36
C THR A 39 9.66 -1.98 -11.30
N PRO A 40 9.45 -0.66 -11.13
CA PRO A 40 8.46 -0.15 -10.18
C PRO A 40 7.04 -0.57 -10.59
N PRO A 41 6.14 -0.83 -9.63
CA PRO A 41 4.72 -0.95 -9.92
C PRO A 41 4.19 0.31 -10.60
N PHE A 42 3.17 0.18 -11.45
CA PHE A 42 2.58 1.33 -12.15
C PHE A 42 2.07 2.40 -11.17
N TYR A 43 1.44 1.95 -10.09
CA TYR A 43 1.05 2.77 -8.95
C TYR A 43 1.01 1.95 -7.66
N SER A 44 1.06 2.62 -6.52
CA SER A 44 0.84 1.98 -5.22
C SER A 44 0.50 3.02 -4.15
N SER A 45 -0.10 2.56 -3.06
CA SER A 45 -0.14 3.31 -1.81
C SER A 45 0.46 2.50 -0.68
N VAL A 46 1.09 3.19 0.28
CA VAL A 46 1.69 2.57 1.46
C VAL A 46 1.19 3.27 2.71
N ASP A 47 0.58 2.51 3.60
CA ASP A 47 0.15 2.97 4.93
C ASP A 47 1.36 2.81 5.86
N LEU A 48 1.74 3.89 6.54
CA LEU A 48 2.88 3.92 7.45
C LEU A 48 2.41 4.17 8.88
N ARG A 49 3.19 3.71 9.85
CA ARG A 49 3.05 4.12 11.25
C ARG A 49 4.33 4.69 11.81
N ASN A 50 4.18 5.82 12.49
CA ASN A 50 5.27 6.49 13.18
C ASN A 50 5.08 6.41 14.70
N ALA A 51 5.88 5.55 15.33
CA ALA A 51 5.91 5.37 16.78
C ALA A 51 6.88 6.34 17.48
N GLY A 52 7.54 7.24 16.75
CA GLY A 52 8.60 8.10 17.28
C GLY A 52 9.93 7.40 17.52
N PHE A 53 9.95 6.10 17.82
CA PHE A 53 11.15 5.25 17.88
C PHE A 53 11.28 4.30 16.67
N LYS A 54 10.21 4.13 15.89
CA LYS A 54 10.12 3.25 14.73
C LYS A 54 9.20 3.86 13.68
N LEU A 55 9.61 3.81 12.41
CA LEU A 55 8.82 4.27 11.27
C LEU A 55 8.74 3.15 10.24
N ALA A 56 7.58 2.51 10.11
CA ALA A 56 7.45 1.29 9.34
C ALA A 56 6.19 1.27 8.46
N PRO A 57 6.23 0.60 7.30
CA PRO A 57 5.04 0.32 6.53
C PRO A 57 4.24 -0.80 7.19
N VAL A 58 2.93 -0.63 7.22
CA VAL A 58 1.98 -1.61 7.77
C VAL A 58 1.09 -2.25 6.70
N ASP A 59 0.91 -1.57 5.57
CA ASP A 59 0.21 -2.07 4.38
C ASP A 59 0.80 -1.48 3.09
N THR A 60 0.84 -2.30 2.03
CA THR A 60 1.23 -1.91 0.67
C THR A 60 0.15 -2.37 -0.28
N ASN A 61 -0.55 -1.42 -0.88
CA ASN A 61 -1.65 -1.64 -1.81
C ASN A 61 -1.22 -1.33 -3.25
N LEU A 62 -1.35 -2.32 -4.13
CA LEU A 62 -1.08 -2.20 -5.57
C LEU A 62 -2.31 -1.79 -6.39
N PHE A 63 -3.46 -1.61 -5.73
CA PHE A 63 -4.73 -1.14 -6.30
C PHE A 63 -5.26 0.06 -5.49
N PRO A 64 -4.48 1.15 -5.36
CA PRO A 64 -4.85 2.30 -4.54
C PRO A 64 -6.17 2.93 -5.00
N GLY A 65 -7.14 3.03 -4.08
CA GLY A 65 -8.51 3.50 -4.35
C GLY A 65 -8.85 4.88 -3.76
N GLY A 66 -7.86 5.70 -3.43
CA GLY A 66 -8.04 6.98 -2.72
C GLY A 66 -7.31 8.16 -3.35
N PHE A 67 -7.12 8.20 -4.67
CA PHE A 67 -6.49 9.34 -5.35
C PHE A 67 -7.27 10.66 -5.15
N ASN A 68 -8.57 10.59 -4.92
CA ASN A 68 -9.42 11.75 -4.60
C ASN A 68 -9.08 12.42 -3.27
N ASN A 69 -8.32 11.76 -2.39
CA ASN A 69 -7.86 12.33 -1.13
C ASN A 69 -6.57 13.14 -1.28
N LEU A 70 -5.93 13.10 -2.47
CA LEU A 70 -4.80 13.97 -2.77
C LEU A 70 -5.28 15.40 -3.01
N THR A 71 -4.46 16.37 -2.62
CA THR A 71 -4.77 17.79 -2.85
C THR A 71 -4.67 18.13 -4.36
N PRO A 72 -5.42 19.11 -4.86
CA PRO A 72 -5.31 19.56 -6.25
C PRO A 72 -3.88 19.93 -6.66
N GLU A 73 -3.09 20.47 -5.74
CA GLU A 73 -1.70 20.85 -5.93
C GLU A 73 -0.77 19.65 -6.17
N MET A 74 -1.16 18.44 -5.75
CA MET A 74 -0.40 17.20 -5.96
C MET A 74 -0.64 16.60 -7.34
N LEU A 75 -1.79 16.88 -7.96
CA LEU A 75 -2.19 16.25 -9.21
C LEU A 75 -1.18 16.49 -10.35
N PRO A 76 -0.55 17.67 -10.52
CA PRO A 76 0.49 17.84 -11.52
C PRO A 76 1.67 16.85 -11.38
N LEU A 77 2.06 16.50 -10.15
CA LEU A 77 3.10 15.50 -9.91
C LEU A 77 2.62 14.11 -10.30
N ALA A 78 1.37 13.77 -9.99
CA ALA A 78 0.76 12.50 -10.40
C ALA A 78 0.68 12.38 -11.93
N VAL A 79 0.32 13.47 -12.63
CA VAL A 79 0.30 13.53 -14.10
C VAL A 79 1.69 13.30 -14.68
N GLN A 80 2.72 13.99 -14.17
CA GLN A 80 4.10 13.80 -14.63
C GLN A 80 4.61 12.38 -14.38
N ALA A 81 4.30 11.81 -13.21
CA ALA A 81 4.67 10.44 -12.89
C ALA A 81 3.95 9.43 -13.80
N ALA A 82 2.67 9.66 -14.10
CA ALA A 82 1.92 8.84 -15.05
C ALA A 82 2.49 8.92 -16.47
N MET A 83 2.90 10.10 -16.94
CA MET A 83 3.58 10.26 -18.24
C MET A 83 4.87 9.43 -18.28
N ALA A 84 5.72 9.54 -17.25
CA ALA A 84 6.96 8.76 -17.16
C ALA A 84 6.71 7.24 -17.13
N ALA A 85 5.66 6.79 -16.42
CA ALA A 85 5.26 5.39 -16.37
C ALA A 85 4.84 4.87 -17.77
N ILE A 86 4.02 5.64 -18.48
CA ILE A 86 3.49 5.27 -19.79
C ILE A 86 4.57 5.29 -20.86
N GLU A 87 5.48 6.27 -20.85
CA GLU A 87 6.64 6.32 -21.75
C GLU A 87 7.51 5.06 -21.66
N LYS A 88 7.66 4.51 -20.44
CA LYS A 88 8.42 3.26 -20.21
C LYS A 88 7.67 2.01 -20.66
N ILE A 89 6.35 1.96 -20.41
CA ILE A 89 5.56 0.74 -20.62
C ILE A 89 5.06 0.63 -22.08
N CYS A 90 4.45 1.70 -22.59
CA CYS A 90 3.87 1.73 -23.93
C CYS A 90 3.88 3.16 -24.46
N PRO A 91 4.99 3.61 -25.08
CA PRO A 91 5.15 5.00 -25.54
C PRO A 91 4.18 5.38 -26.67
N GLU A 92 3.64 4.40 -27.38
CA GLU A 92 2.64 4.61 -28.44
C GLU A 92 1.19 4.53 -27.92
N ALA A 93 0.98 4.32 -26.61
CA ALA A 93 -0.34 4.20 -26.03
C ALA A 93 -1.17 5.46 -26.26
N LYS A 94 -2.27 5.32 -27.01
CA LYS A 94 -3.29 6.36 -27.17
C LYS A 94 -4.48 6.17 -26.23
N ASN A 95 -4.73 4.92 -25.86
CA ASN A 95 -5.94 4.47 -25.19
C ASN A 95 -5.56 3.68 -23.94
N LEU A 96 -6.16 4.04 -22.79
CA LEU A 96 -6.05 3.32 -21.54
C LEU A 96 -7.45 2.86 -21.10
N LEU A 97 -7.57 1.58 -20.80
CA LEU A 97 -8.79 1.00 -20.24
C LEU A 97 -8.63 0.87 -18.73
N LEU A 98 -9.43 1.60 -17.98
CA LEU A 98 -9.47 1.52 -16.52
C LEU A 98 -10.56 0.52 -16.10
N VAL A 99 -10.17 -0.52 -15.36
CA VAL A 99 -11.09 -1.55 -14.86
C VAL A 99 -11.29 -1.32 -13.36
N PRO A 100 -12.46 -0.83 -12.92
CA PRO A 100 -12.74 -0.54 -11.52
C PRO A 100 -13.15 -1.80 -10.74
N GLU A 101 -13.25 -1.65 -9.41
CA GLU A 101 -13.99 -2.57 -8.54
C GLU A 101 -15.41 -2.82 -9.06
N ASN A 102 -15.95 -4.00 -8.80
CA ASN A 102 -17.31 -4.35 -9.23
C ASN A 102 -18.36 -3.47 -8.53
N ASP A 103 -18.17 -3.22 -7.22
CA ASP A 103 -19.05 -2.32 -6.47
C ASP A 103 -18.62 -0.85 -6.66
N THR A 104 -19.37 -0.13 -7.49
CA THR A 104 -19.21 1.31 -7.73
C THR A 104 -20.28 2.16 -7.01
N GLY A 105 -20.96 1.58 -6.01
CA GLY A 105 -21.97 2.26 -5.20
C GLY A 105 -21.40 3.34 -4.29
N ASN A 106 -20.15 3.19 -3.86
CA ASN A 106 -19.45 4.12 -2.97
C ASN A 106 -19.06 5.43 -3.70
N SER A 107 -19.60 6.56 -3.25
CA SER A 107 -19.34 7.89 -3.82
C SER A 107 -17.87 8.33 -3.73
N PHE A 108 -17.15 7.95 -2.67
CA PHE A 108 -15.72 8.24 -2.54
C PHE A 108 -14.91 7.46 -3.57
N TYR A 109 -15.23 6.18 -3.77
CA TYR A 109 -14.58 5.37 -4.80
C TYR A 109 -14.85 5.89 -6.21
N ARG A 110 -16.08 6.34 -6.49
CA ARG A 110 -16.40 7.05 -7.75
C ARG A 110 -15.57 8.32 -7.93
N SER A 111 -15.36 9.09 -6.86
CA SER A 111 -14.48 10.27 -6.89
C SER A 111 -13.01 9.90 -7.16
N ASN A 112 -12.55 8.76 -6.63
CA ASN A 112 -11.24 8.20 -6.97
C ASN A 112 -11.13 7.89 -8.47
N LEU A 113 -12.13 7.21 -9.05
CA LEU A 113 -12.15 6.91 -10.48
C LEU A 113 -12.13 8.19 -11.33
N ALA A 114 -12.91 9.21 -10.98
CA ALA A 114 -12.88 10.51 -11.66
C ALA A 114 -11.50 11.17 -11.58
N THR A 115 -10.81 11.06 -10.44
CA THR A 115 -9.46 11.59 -10.26
C THR A 115 -8.45 10.83 -11.12
N LEU A 116 -8.51 9.49 -11.17
CA LEU A 116 -7.67 8.67 -12.04
C LEU A 116 -7.88 9.00 -13.53
N VAL A 117 -9.14 9.07 -13.97
CA VAL A 117 -9.49 9.47 -15.35
C VAL A 117 -8.88 10.84 -15.67
N ARG A 118 -9.01 11.81 -14.76
CA ARG A 118 -8.42 13.14 -14.93
C ARG A 118 -6.90 13.08 -15.06
N ILE A 119 -6.20 12.36 -14.17
CA ILE A 119 -4.74 12.23 -14.19
C ILE A 119 -4.27 11.66 -15.53
N PHE A 120 -4.83 10.52 -15.96
CA PHE A 120 -4.38 9.86 -17.19
C PHE A 120 -4.80 10.62 -18.46
N THR A 121 -5.95 11.31 -18.45
CA THR A 121 -6.33 12.20 -19.55
C THR A 121 -5.36 13.36 -19.69
N GLN A 122 -4.95 13.97 -18.57
CA GLN A 122 -3.94 15.04 -18.58
C GLN A 122 -2.55 14.53 -18.94
N ALA A 123 -2.26 13.23 -18.72
CA ALA A 123 -1.06 12.56 -19.21
C ALA A 123 -1.10 12.23 -20.72
N GLY A 124 -2.19 12.60 -21.43
CA GLY A 124 -2.30 12.46 -22.88
C GLY A 124 -3.02 11.20 -23.39
N LEU A 125 -3.71 10.47 -22.51
CA LEU A 125 -4.41 9.22 -22.87
C LEU A 125 -5.91 9.44 -23.04
N ASN A 126 -6.52 8.70 -23.97
CA ASN A 126 -7.96 8.51 -23.99
C ASN A 126 -8.33 7.43 -22.96
N VAL A 127 -9.03 7.80 -21.90
CA VAL A 127 -9.37 6.88 -20.81
C VAL A 127 -10.84 6.50 -20.89
N ARG A 128 -11.15 5.21 -20.81
CA ARG A 128 -12.52 4.70 -20.66
C ARG A 128 -12.60 3.63 -19.58
N LEU A 129 -13.79 3.47 -18.99
CA LEU A 129 -14.01 2.51 -17.90
C LEU A 129 -14.68 1.24 -18.42
N GLY A 130 -14.11 0.10 -18.07
CA GLY A 130 -14.64 -1.21 -18.43
C GLY A 130 -15.01 -2.05 -17.20
N SER A 131 -16.27 -2.46 -17.10
CA SER A 131 -16.79 -3.28 -16.01
C SER A 131 -16.57 -4.77 -16.26
N MET A 132 -16.11 -5.48 -15.22
CA MET A 132 -16.13 -6.94 -15.15
C MET A 132 -17.45 -7.49 -14.60
N ASP A 133 -18.33 -6.63 -14.07
CA ASP A 133 -19.62 -7.04 -13.53
C ASP A 133 -20.58 -7.47 -14.66
N PRO A 134 -21.03 -8.75 -14.69
CA PRO A 134 -21.96 -9.23 -15.70
C PRO A 134 -23.33 -8.54 -15.67
N ALA A 135 -23.69 -7.84 -14.58
CA ALA A 135 -24.91 -7.04 -14.51
C ALA A 135 -24.85 -5.78 -15.39
N VAL A 136 -23.64 -5.30 -15.72
CA VAL A 136 -23.45 -4.17 -16.64
C VAL A 136 -23.52 -4.68 -18.06
N VAL A 137 -24.70 -4.58 -18.69
CA VAL A 137 -24.95 -5.09 -20.06
C VAL A 137 -24.87 -4.00 -21.15
N GLY A 138 -24.64 -2.75 -20.76
CA GLY A 138 -24.53 -1.60 -21.66
C GLY A 138 -23.89 -0.39 -20.96
N PRO A 139 -23.69 0.73 -21.68
CA PRO A 139 -23.16 1.94 -21.08
C PRO A 139 -24.04 2.42 -19.93
N THR A 140 -23.45 2.51 -18.74
CA THR A 140 -24.11 2.91 -17.49
C THR A 140 -23.47 4.19 -16.97
N GLU A 141 -24.29 5.17 -16.63
CA GLU A 141 -23.82 6.43 -16.09
C GLU A 141 -23.50 6.31 -14.59
N LEU A 142 -22.31 6.76 -14.21
CA LEU A 142 -21.86 6.90 -12.83
C LEU A 142 -21.93 8.39 -12.46
N ALA A 143 -22.92 8.77 -11.67
CA ALA A 143 -23.07 10.15 -11.20
C ALA A 143 -22.08 10.48 -10.06
N MET A 144 -21.40 11.63 -10.20
CA MET A 144 -20.50 12.19 -9.19
C MET A 144 -21.23 13.19 -8.29
N ALA A 145 -20.63 13.51 -7.14
CA ALA A 145 -21.21 14.47 -6.19
C ALA A 145 -21.16 15.93 -6.70
N ASP A 146 -20.24 16.24 -7.61
CA ASP A 146 -20.08 17.57 -8.21
C ASP A 146 -20.99 17.81 -9.44
N GLY A 147 -21.87 16.84 -9.74
CA GLY A 147 -22.79 16.89 -10.88
C GLY A 147 -22.19 16.41 -12.20
N SER A 148 -20.90 16.06 -12.24
CA SER A 148 -20.31 15.39 -13.40
C SER A 148 -20.69 13.90 -13.44
N SER A 149 -20.39 13.23 -14.55
CA SER A 149 -20.58 11.79 -14.66
C SER A 149 -19.46 11.11 -15.45
N LEU A 150 -19.28 9.82 -15.15
CA LEU A 150 -18.44 8.91 -15.92
C LEU A 150 -19.31 7.83 -16.57
N THR A 151 -18.85 7.30 -17.70
CA THR A 151 -19.53 6.18 -18.35
C THR A 151 -18.77 4.88 -18.05
N LEU A 152 -19.47 3.91 -17.46
CA LEU A 152 -19.00 2.55 -17.25
C LEU A 152 -19.59 1.64 -18.31
N GLU A 153 -18.77 0.84 -18.98
CA GLU A 153 -19.20 0.00 -20.10
C GLU A 153 -18.85 -1.47 -19.90
N PRO A 154 -19.62 -2.41 -20.46
CA PRO A 154 -19.27 -3.83 -20.42
C PRO A 154 -17.94 -4.08 -21.12
N LEU A 155 -17.05 -4.82 -20.46
CA LEU A 155 -15.84 -5.32 -21.10
C LEU A 155 -16.18 -6.28 -22.25
N LEU A 156 -15.47 -6.12 -23.36
CA LEU A 156 -15.56 -6.98 -24.52
C LEU A 156 -14.21 -7.64 -24.78
N ARG A 157 -14.21 -8.96 -24.93
CA ARG A 157 -13.03 -9.70 -25.36
C ARG A 157 -13.16 -10.06 -26.84
N THR A 158 -12.30 -9.49 -27.68
CA THR A 158 -12.30 -9.72 -29.13
C THR A 158 -10.92 -10.18 -29.57
N ARG A 159 -10.84 -11.37 -30.17
CA ARG A 159 -9.58 -11.95 -30.69
C ARG A 159 -8.43 -11.93 -29.68
N GLY A 160 -8.72 -12.29 -28.42
CA GLY A 160 -7.71 -12.34 -27.36
C GLY A 160 -7.42 -11.00 -26.66
N ARG A 161 -7.89 -9.86 -27.21
CA ARG A 161 -7.72 -8.51 -26.64
C ARG A 161 -8.95 -8.08 -25.85
N LEU A 162 -8.74 -7.35 -24.77
CA LEU A 162 -9.76 -6.73 -23.93
C LEU A 162 -10.00 -5.28 -24.36
N GLY A 163 -11.25 -4.88 -24.54
CA GLY A 163 -11.60 -3.51 -24.93
C GLY A 163 -13.06 -3.19 -24.67
N LEU A 164 -13.54 -2.12 -25.30
CA LEU A 164 -14.94 -1.72 -25.30
C LEU A 164 -15.43 -1.58 -26.75
N LYS A 165 -16.71 -1.27 -26.93
CA LYS A 165 -17.26 -1.03 -28.27
C LYS A 165 -16.53 0.13 -28.95
N GLY A 166 -15.80 -0.19 -30.01
CA GLY A 166 -15.01 0.78 -30.78
C GLY A 166 -13.79 1.33 -30.03
N PHE A 167 -13.30 0.64 -28.99
CA PHE A 167 -12.15 1.07 -28.20
C PHE A 167 -11.21 -0.09 -27.93
N ASP A 168 -10.03 -0.01 -28.53
CA ASP A 168 -8.95 -1.00 -28.38
C ASP A 168 -7.76 -0.33 -27.66
N PRO A 169 -7.53 -0.67 -26.38
CA PRO A 169 -6.43 -0.13 -25.59
C PRO A 169 -5.14 -0.94 -25.78
N CYS A 170 -3.99 -0.28 -25.64
CA CYS A 170 -2.70 -0.97 -25.49
C CYS A 170 -2.45 -1.36 -24.02
N THR A 171 -3.05 -0.60 -23.09
CA THR A 171 -2.85 -0.74 -21.65
C THR A 171 -4.19 -0.89 -20.94
N VAL A 172 -4.29 -1.91 -20.11
CA VAL A 172 -5.40 -2.19 -19.21
C VAL A 172 -4.91 -1.96 -17.78
N LEU A 173 -5.47 -0.97 -17.11
CA LEU A 173 -5.15 -0.64 -15.73
C LEU A 173 -6.25 -1.19 -14.81
N LEU A 174 -5.87 -2.10 -13.92
CA LEU A 174 -6.74 -2.64 -12.88
C LEU A 174 -6.72 -1.71 -11.67
N ASN A 175 -7.86 -1.09 -11.36
CA ASN A 175 -8.16 -0.51 -10.05
C ASN A 175 -9.12 -1.41 -9.26
N ASN A 176 -8.97 -2.72 -9.50
CA ASN A 176 -9.72 -3.81 -8.92
C ASN A 176 -8.71 -4.86 -8.43
N ASP A 177 -8.75 -5.20 -7.15
CA ASP A 177 -7.79 -6.14 -6.55
C ASP A 177 -8.05 -7.62 -6.90
N LEU A 178 -9.13 -7.91 -7.63
CA LEU A 178 -9.58 -9.24 -8.03
C LEU A 178 -9.98 -10.12 -6.84
N SER A 179 -10.44 -9.53 -5.73
CA SER A 179 -10.89 -10.24 -4.53
C SER A 179 -12.08 -11.16 -4.77
N ALA A 180 -12.92 -10.86 -5.77
CA ALA A 180 -14.00 -11.73 -6.25
C ALA A 180 -13.50 -12.91 -7.13
N GLY A 181 -12.19 -13.00 -7.39
CA GLY A 181 -11.58 -13.95 -8.31
C GLY A 181 -11.18 -13.32 -9.65
N VAL A 182 -10.31 -14.01 -10.38
CA VAL A 182 -9.86 -13.58 -11.71
C VAL A 182 -10.83 -14.12 -12.77
N PRO A 183 -11.56 -13.26 -13.51
CA PRO A 183 -12.44 -13.74 -14.56
C PRO A 183 -11.65 -14.17 -15.80
N ARG A 184 -12.13 -15.21 -16.50
CA ARG A 184 -11.52 -15.70 -17.75
C ARG A 184 -11.38 -14.63 -18.84
N SER A 185 -12.15 -13.54 -18.78
CA SER A 185 -12.06 -12.45 -19.75
C SER A 185 -10.72 -11.70 -19.70
N ILE A 186 -10.02 -11.69 -18.57
CA ILE A 186 -8.77 -10.94 -18.38
C ILE A 186 -7.52 -11.84 -18.28
N GLU A 187 -7.69 -13.16 -18.35
CA GLU A 187 -6.58 -14.12 -18.41
C GLU A 187 -5.96 -14.15 -19.81
N HIS A 188 -4.66 -14.45 -19.91
CA HIS A 188 -3.96 -14.66 -21.19
C HIS A 188 -4.04 -13.46 -22.15
N LEU A 189 -3.88 -12.24 -21.63
CA LEU A 189 -3.76 -11.02 -22.45
C LEU A 189 -2.29 -10.85 -22.87
N HIS A 190 -1.91 -11.42 -24.02
CA HIS A 190 -0.52 -11.40 -24.49
C HIS A 190 -0.13 -10.15 -25.29
N GLU A 191 -1.12 -9.43 -25.82
CA GLU A 191 -0.90 -8.27 -26.70
C GLU A 191 -1.19 -6.92 -26.02
N GLN A 192 -1.50 -6.94 -24.73
CA GLN A 192 -1.86 -5.76 -23.94
C GLN A 192 -1.16 -5.82 -22.60
N TYR A 193 -0.71 -4.66 -22.12
CA TYR A 193 -0.16 -4.55 -20.79
C TYR A 193 -1.29 -4.56 -19.78
N LEU A 194 -1.30 -5.54 -18.88
CA LEU A 194 -2.20 -5.57 -17.73
C LEU A 194 -1.42 -5.11 -16.50
N LEU A 195 -1.87 -4.00 -15.91
CA LEU A 195 -1.16 -3.31 -14.84
C LEU A 195 -2.07 -3.15 -13.60
N PRO A 196 -1.64 -3.58 -12.40
CA PRO A 196 -0.59 -4.57 -12.14
C PRO A 196 -0.87 -5.93 -12.85
N PRO A 197 0.13 -6.82 -12.96
CA PRO A 197 -0.07 -8.15 -13.53
C PRO A 197 -0.97 -9.02 -12.64
N LEU A 198 -1.57 -10.09 -13.18
CA LEU A 198 -2.57 -10.91 -12.47
C LEU A 198 -2.07 -11.53 -11.17
N HIS A 199 -0.79 -11.90 -11.09
CA HIS A 199 -0.20 -12.47 -9.88
C HIS A 199 -0.03 -11.46 -8.74
N ALA A 200 -0.18 -10.15 -9.02
CA ALA A 200 -0.32 -9.11 -8.01
C ALA A 200 -1.72 -9.08 -7.37
N GLY A 201 -2.70 -9.72 -8.01
CA GLY A 201 -4.08 -9.77 -7.57
C GLY A 201 -4.28 -10.62 -6.32
N TRP A 202 -5.42 -10.39 -5.69
CA TRP A 202 -5.82 -11.02 -4.44
C TRP A 202 -5.74 -12.56 -4.38
N PRO A 203 -6.14 -13.33 -5.42
CA PRO A 203 -6.18 -14.79 -5.30
C PRO A 203 -4.80 -15.41 -5.08
N THR A 204 -3.76 -14.80 -5.65
CA THR A 204 -2.40 -15.35 -5.75
C THR A 204 -1.42 -14.64 -4.84
N ARG A 205 -1.52 -13.32 -4.71
CA ARG A 205 -0.61 -12.53 -3.88
C ARG A 205 -0.66 -12.96 -2.41
N ARG A 206 0.50 -12.96 -1.74
CA ARG A 206 0.66 -13.28 -0.32
C ARG A 206 1.44 -12.19 0.40
N LYS A 207 0.85 -11.59 1.43
CA LYS A 207 1.48 -10.50 2.21
C LYS A 207 2.79 -10.96 2.87
N SER A 208 2.93 -12.24 3.20
CA SER A 208 4.14 -12.81 3.77
C SER A 208 5.33 -12.74 2.80
N GLN A 209 5.09 -12.88 1.49
CA GLN A 209 6.12 -12.70 0.47
C GLN A 209 6.53 -11.24 0.37
N HIS A 210 5.57 -10.31 0.40
CA HIS A 210 5.84 -8.88 0.49
C HIS A 210 6.72 -8.53 1.69
N PHE A 211 6.36 -8.98 2.90
CA PHE A 211 7.13 -8.65 4.10
C PHE A 211 8.52 -9.29 4.11
N LYS A 212 8.68 -10.47 3.49
CA LYS A 212 10.00 -11.08 3.29
C LYS A 212 10.86 -10.23 2.34
N ALA A 213 10.31 -9.79 1.22
CA ALA A 213 11.00 -8.88 0.30
C ALA A 213 11.36 -7.56 0.99
N TYR A 214 10.43 -7.01 1.80
CA TYR A 214 10.66 -5.78 2.54
C TYR A 214 11.75 -5.91 3.59
N GLU A 215 11.84 -7.04 4.30
CA GLU A 215 12.92 -7.29 5.24
C GLU A 215 14.30 -7.24 4.54
N GLU A 216 14.42 -7.84 3.36
CA GLU A 216 15.67 -7.82 2.58
C GLU A 216 16.03 -6.41 2.10
N VAL A 217 15.06 -5.67 1.57
CA VAL A 217 15.22 -4.26 1.19
C VAL A 217 15.63 -3.41 2.40
N ALA A 218 14.97 -3.59 3.54
CA ALA A 218 15.26 -2.87 4.78
C ALA A 218 16.67 -3.18 5.30
N LYS A 219 17.14 -4.43 5.22
CA LYS A 219 18.52 -4.82 5.58
C LYS A 219 19.55 -4.13 4.69
N LYS A 220 19.36 -4.17 3.35
CA LYS A 220 20.25 -3.50 2.38
C LYS A 220 20.32 -1.99 2.65
N PHE A 221 19.16 -1.36 2.82
CA PHE A 221 19.05 0.07 3.10
C PHE A 221 19.66 0.46 4.45
N SER A 222 19.42 -0.33 5.49
CA SER A 222 19.94 -0.01 6.83
C SER A 222 21.45 -0.19 6.91
N LYS A 223 22.03 -1.13 6.14
CA LYS A 223 23.48 -1.25 5.95
C LYS A 223 24.08 0.00 5.30
N LEU A 224 23.42 0.59 4.30
CA LEU A 224 23.85 1.85 3.68
C LEU A 224 23.92 3.00 4.71
N LEU A 225 22.96 3.06 5.63
CA LEU A 225 22.87 4.11 6.65
C LEU A 225 23.59 3.78 7.97
N GLY A 226 24.15 2.57 8.11
CA GLY A 226 24.76 2.10 9.35
C GLY A 226 23.79 2.09 10.53
N MET A 227 22.52 1.76 10.30
CA MET A 227 21.46 1.72 11.32
C MET A 227 20.89 0.31 11.49
N ASP A 228 20.15 0.09 12.58
CA ASP A 228 19.40 -1.15 12.79
C ASP A 228 18.15 -1.17 11.90
N HIS A 229 17.99 -2.24 11.11
CA HIS A 229 16.83 -2.40 10.23
C HIS A 229 15.52 -2.56 10.99
N TRP A 230 15.56 -2.96 12.27
CA TRP A 230 14.37 -3.03 13.11
C TRP A 230 13.65 -1.69 13.26
N LEU A 231 14.37 -0.55 13.13
CA LEU A 231 13.80 0.80 13.21
C LEU A 231 12.83 1.11 12.05
N ILE A 232 12.87 0.32 10.98
CA ILE A 232 12.00 0.49 9.80
C ILE A 232 11.24 -0.77 9.41
N ASN A 233 11.55 -1.93 10.01
CA ASN A 233 10.95 -3.22 9.67
C ASN A 233 10.24 -3.85 10.88
N PRO A 234 8.91 -4.04 10.86
CA PRO A 234 8.21 -4.85 11.86
C PRO A 234 8.55 -6.33 11.67
N VAL A 235 8.94 -7.00 12.75
CA VAL A 235 9.21 -8.45 12.70
C VAL A 235 7.89 -9.20 12.46
N PHE A 236 7.89 -10.21 11.60
CA PHE A 236 6.70 -11.02 11.35
C PHE A 236 7.04 -12.50 11.24
N THR A 237 6.01 -13.35 11.28
CA THR A 237 6.09 -14.78 11.02
C THR A 237 4.79 -15.25 10.35
N PRO A 238 4.86 -15.98 9.22
CA PRO A 238 3.68 -16.57 8.60
C PRO A 238 3.30 -17.90 9.27
N LEU A 239 2.00 -18.18 9.27
CA LEU A 239 1.39 -19.44 9.69
C LEU A 239 0.57 -19.96 8.50
N GLN A 240 1.17 -20.86 7.70
CA GLN A 240 0.67 -21.25 6.37
C GLN A 240 -0.50 -22.23 6.39
N SER A 241 -0.66 -23.01 7.45
CA SER A 241 -1.76 -23.96 7.58
C SER A 241 -2.02 -24.18 9.06
N ALA A 242 -3.01 -23.46 9.59
CA ALA A 242 -3.48 -23.65 10.95
C ALA A 242 -4.90 -24.21 10.92
N ASP A 243 -5.04 -25.46 11.36
CA ASP A 243 -6.34 -26.05 11.65
C ASP A 243 -6.78 -25.62 13.05
N PHE A 244 -7.77 -24.72 13.08
CA PHE A 244 -8.35 -24.23 14.33
C PHE A 244 -9.45 -25.13 14.87
N SER A 245 -9.93 -26.12 14.11
CA SER A 245 -11.03 -27.00 14.52
C SER A 245 -10.61 -27.99 15.62
N ALA A 246 -9.36 -28.46 15.60
CA ALA A 246 -8.80 -29.44 16.53
C ALA A 246 -7.94 -28.84 17.66
N GLY A 247 -7.88 -27.50 17.80
CA GLY A 247 -7.11 -26.80 18.84
C GLY A 247 -5.60 -26.66 18.56
N ALA A 248 -4.99 -27.53 17.76
CA ALA A 248 -3.57 -27.47 17.40
C ALA A 248 -3.17 -26.14 16.70
N GLY A 249 -4.04 -25.59 15.85
CA GLY A 249 -3.82 -24.28 15.22
C GLY A 249 -3.79 -23.12 16.22
N LEU A 250 -4.53 -23.21 17.32
CA LEU A 250 -4.52 -22.21 18.39
C LEU A 250 -3.19 -22.24 19.15
N GLU A 251 -2.70 -23.43 19.52
CA GLU A 251 -1.41 -23.59 20.21
C GLU A 251 -0.24 -23.09 19.34
N ALA A 252 -0.28 -23.39 18.03
CA ALA A 252 0.70 -22.88 17.08
C ALA A 252 0.66 -21.35 17.00
N LEU A 253 -0.55 -20.76 16.92
CA LEU A 253 -0.73 -19.31 16.90
C LEU A 253 -0.21 -18.66 18.19
N GLN A 254 -0.54 -19.21 19.36
CA GLN A 254 -0.05 -18.75 20.66
C GLN A 254 1.48 -18.75 20.72
N THR A 255 2.11 -19.84 20.26
CA THR A 255 3.57 -19.96 20.20
C THR A 255 4.21 -18.89 19.31
N GLN A 256 3.61 -18.59 18.16
CA GLN A 256 4.09 -17.53 17.27
C GLN A 256 3.91 -16.14 17.89
N VAL A 257 2.77 -15.86 18.53
CA VAL A 257 2.53 -14.60 19.25
C VAL A 257 3.58 -14.38 20.35
N ASP A 258 3.82 -15.38 21.20
CA ASP A 258 4.84 -15.29 22.25
C ASP A 258 6.25 -15.07 21.69
N THR A 259 6.57 -15.73 20.57
CA THR A 259 7.85 -15.55 19.88
C THR A 259 8.04 -14.12 19.43
N ILE A 260 7.04 -13.53 18.77
CA ILE A 260 7.10 -12.13 18.31
C ILE A 260 7.15 -11.17 19.50
N LEU A 261 6.27 -11.34 20.50
CA LEU A 261 6.27 -10.50 21.71
C LEU A 261 7.64 -10.52 22.41
N ASN A 262 8.29 -11.68 22.52
CA ASN A 262 9.60 -11.80 23.15
C ASN A 262 10.71 -11.13 22.34
N LYS A 263 10.68 -11.23 21.00
CA LYS A 263 11.61 -10.49 20.12
C LYS A 263 11.42 -8.98 20.30
N THR A 264 10.18 -8.50 20.29
CA THR A 264 9.85 -7.08 20.47
C THR A 264 10.27 -6.57 21.85
N ARG A 265 10.00 -7.32 22.94
CA ARG A 265 10.46 -6.97 24.31
C ARG A 265 11.97 -6.78 24.40
N ARG A 266 12.76 -7.63 23.71
CA ARG A 266 14.23 -7.50 23.68
C ARG A 266 14.65 -6.20 23.01
N LYS A 267 14.05 -5.85 21.87
CA LYS A 267 14.31 -4.58 21.17
C LYS A 267 13.87 -3.38 21.99
N TYR A 268 12.71 -3.45 22.63
CA TYR A 268 12.24 -2.38 23.51
C TYR A 268 13.21 -2.14 24.67
N LYS A 269 13.71 -3.22 25.29
CA LYS A 269 14.74 -3.12 26.33
C LYS A 269 16.07 -2.53 25.81
N GLU A 270 16.50 -2.94 24.61
CA GLU A 270 17.71 -2.43 23.95
C GLU A 270 17.65 -0.91 23.73
N TYR A 271 16.50 -0.39 23.31
CA TYR A 271 16.27 1.04 23.05
C TYR A 271 15.67 1.81 24.24
N GLY A 272 15.48 1.19 25.40
CA GLY A 272 14.91 1.83 26.59
C GLY A 272 13.42 2.21 26.47
N ILE A 273 12.69 1.61 25.55
CA ILE A 273 11.26 1.86 25.27
C ILE A 273 10.40 1.27 26.39
N GLN A 274 9.55 2.10 26.98
CA GLN A 274 8.68 1.73 28.11
C GLN A 274 7.27 1.26 27.71
N GLU A 275 6.95 1.34 26.42
CA GLU A 275 5.66 0.92 25.90
C GLU A 275 5.46 -0.59 26.00
N LYS A 276 4.19 -1.02 26.09
CA LYS A 276 3.85 -2.43 26.10
C LYS A 276 3.81 -2.98 24.67
N PRO A 277 4.64 -3.99 24.33
CA PRO A 277 4.56 -4.65 23.04
C PRO A 277 3.17 -5.23 22.80
N PHE A 278 2.80 -5.28 21.53
CA PHE A 278 1.61 -5.97 21.05
C PHE A 278 1.91 -6.61 19.71
N VAL A 279 1.03 -7.50 19.30
CA VAL A 279 1.10 -8.24 18.05
C VAL A 279 -0.19 -8.00 17.28
N VAL A 280 -0.04 -7.89 15.97
CA VAL A 280 -1.14 -7.79 15.02
C VAL A 280 -1.24 -9.13 14.28
N ILE A 281 -2.42 -9.73 14.32
CA ILE A 281 -2.75 -10.96 13.60
C ILE A 281 -3.65 -10.58 12.43
N LYS A 282 -3.25 -10.93 11.22
CA LYS A 282 -3.98 -10.58 10.00
C LYS A 282 -3.88 -11.69 8.95
N PRO A 283 -4.87 -11.84 8.07
CA PRO A 283 -4.81 -12.82 6.98
C PRO A 283 -3.66 -12.52 6.01
N ASP A 284 -2.96 -13.58 5.59
CA ASP A 284 -1.83 -13.55 4.65
C ASP A 284 -2.30 -13.35 3.21
N ALA A 285 -3.40 -14.01 2.86
CA ALA A 285 -4.13 -13.83 1.62
C ALA A 285 -5.50 -13.26 1.94
N GLY A 286 -5.80 -12.15 1.32
CA GLY A 286 -7.10 -11.55 1.44
C GLY A 286 -7.52 -11.09 2.84
N THR A 287 -8.83 -10.91 3.02
CA THR A 287 -9.50 -10.67 4.30
C THR A 287 -10.47 -11.79 4.61
N TYR A 288 -11.21 -12.36 3.64
CA TYR A 288 -12.21 -13.44 3.85
C TYR A 288 -13.11 -13.21 5.09
N GLY A 289 -13.41 -11.94 5.42
CA GLY A 289 -14.15 -11.56 6.63
C GLY A 289 -13.35 -11.65 7.95
N MET A 290 -12.10 -12.10 7.93
CA MET A 290 -11.14 -11.98 9.03
C MET A 290 -10.62 -10.54 9.13
N GLY A 291 -10.91 -9.91 10.26
CA GLY A 291 -10.40 -8.59 10.61
C GLY A 291 -8.96 -8.65 11.12
N VAL A 292 -8.34 -7.47 11.22
CA VAL A 292 -7.06 -7.29 11.90
C VAL A 292 -7.27 -7.38 13.41
N LEU A 293 -6.56 -8.27 14.09
CA LEU A 293 -6.66 -8.48 15.54
C LEU A 293 -5.41 -7.99 16.25
N THR A 294 -5.59 -7.27 17.36
CA THR A 294 -4.50 -6.81 18.23
C THR A 294 -4.47 -7.65 19.50
N VAL A 295 -3.30 -8.19 19.85
CA VAL A 295 -3.09 -9.10 20.98
C VAL A 295 -1.88 -8.65 21.79
N ARG A 296 -1.99 -8.69 23.13
CA ARG A 296 -0.93 -8.27 24.06
C ARG A 296 -0.35 -9.43 24.86
N ASP A 297 -1.12 -10.50 25.05
CA ASP A 297 -0.68 -11.76 25.63
C ASP A 297 -1.20 -12.93 24.79
N ALA A 298 -0.39 -13.96 24.57
CA ALA A 298 -0.82 -15.16 23.84
C ALA A 298 -2.03 -15.85 24.54
N LYS A 299 -2.20 -15.66 25.85
CA LYS A 299 -3.35 -16.18 26.60
C LYS A 299 -4.68 -15.55 26.17
N ASP A 300 -4.66 -14.30 25.72
CA ASP A 300 -5.86 -13.59 25.26
C ASP A 300 -6.51 -14.32 24.05
N LEU A 301 -5.73 -15.10 23.31
CA LEU A 301 -6.22 -15.90 22.18
C LEU A 301 -7.17 -17.02 22.59
N ALA A 302 -7.04 -17.56 23.80
CA ALA A 302 -7.94 -18.61 24.29
C ALA A 302 -9.34 -18.06 24.62
N GLU A 303 -9.43 -16.78 24.97
CA GLU A 303 -10.69 -16.08 25.26
C GLU A 303 -11.40 -15.59 23.98
N LEU A 304 -10.63 -15.40 22.90
CA LEU A 304 -11.16 -15.12 21.58
C LEU A 304 -11.77 -16.41 21.02
N GLY A 305 -13.10 -16.49 20.97
CA GLY A 305 -13.77 -17.62 20.29
C GLY A 305 -13.36 -17.70 18.81
N GLN A 306 -13.30 -18.92 18.25
CA GLN A 306 -12.88 -19.19 16.86
C GLN A 306 -13.52 -18.25 15.83
N ARG A 307 -14.81 -17.91 16.00
CA ARG A 307 -15.56 -17.00 15.10
C ARG A 307 -15.00 -15.58 15.06
N LYS A 308 -14.42 -15.08 16.15
CA LYS A 308 -13.76 -13.76 16.20
C LYS A 308 -12.36 -13.81 15.60
N LEU A 309 -11.67 -14.96 15.70
CA LEU A 309 -10.35 -15.17 15.14
C LEU A 309 -10.35 -15.29 13.61
N LEU A 310 -11.33 -15.97 13.04
CA LEU A 310 -11.26 -16.45 11.65
C LEU A 310 -12.31 -15.83 10.72
N GLY A 311 -13.25 -15.03 11.27
CA GLY A 311 -14.39 -14.53 10.50
C GLY A 311 -15.42 -15.64 10.21
N PRO A 312 -16.41 -15.38 9.33
CA PRO A 312 -17.31 -16.41 8.84
C PRO A 312 -16.51 -17.42 7.99
N VAL A 313 -16.60 -18.71 8.34
CA VAL A 313 -16.07 -19.79 7.49
C VAL A 313 -16.88 -19.78 6.18
N GLY A 314 -16.29 -19.26 5.11
CA GLY A 314 -16.85 -19.42 3.77
C GLY A 314 -16.85 -20.91 3.40
N GLU A 315 -17.86 -21.37 2.65
CA GLU A 315 -17.88 -22.72 2.09
C GLU A 315 -16.62 -22.93 1.23
N GLY A 316 -15.59 -23.62 1.77
CA GLY A 316 -14.41 -24.04 1.01
C GLY A 316 -13.03 -23.85 1.67
N ALA A 317 -12.88 -23.11 2.77
CA ALA A 317 -11.57 -22.92 3.42
C ALA A 317 -11.51 -23.62 4.79
N ALA A 318 -10.97 -24.84 4.82
CA ALA A 318 -10.66 -25.56 6.06
C ALA A 318 -9.36 -25.08 6.73
N GLU A 319 -8.51 -24.33 5.99
CA GLU A 319 -7.20 -23.86 6.45
C GLU A 319 -7.07 -22.35 6.25
N HIS A 320 -6.59 -21.65 7.28
CA HIS A 320 -6.33 -20.21 7.22
C HIS A 320 -4.84 -19.93 7.14
N GLN A 321 -4.45 -19.06 6.19
CA GLN A 321 -3.10 -18.49 6.11
C GLN A 321 -3.05 -17.17 6.85
N ILE A 322 -2.26 -17.11 7.92
CA ILE A 322 -2.23 -16.00 8.87
C ILE A 322 -0.82 -15.44 8.98
N ILE A 323 -0.73 -14.13 9.20
CA ILE A 323 0.49 -13.45 9.59
C ILE A 323 0.37 -13.00 11.03
N VAL A 324 1.42 -13.27 11.80
CA VAL A 324 1.63 -12.73 13.14
C VAL A 324 2.76 -11.71 13.04
N GLN A 325 2.44 -10.43 13.26
CA GLN A 325 3.36 -9.31 13.06
C GLN A 325 3.52 -8.48 14.32
N GLU A 326 4.71 -7.96 14.55
CA GLU A 326 4.99 -6.93 15.55
C GLU A 326 4.07 -5.72 15.32
N GLY A 327 3.34 -5.34 16.37
CA GLY A 327 2.52 -4.15 16.35
C GLY A 327 3.37 -2.88 16.39
N VAL A 328 3.08 -1.93 15.51
CA VAL A 328 3.65 -0.59 15.53
C VAL A 328 2.56 0.39 15.95
N VAL A 329 2.80 1.16 17.00
CA VAL A 329 1.88 2.23 17.40
C VAL A 329 2.00 3.41 16.44
N THR A 330 0.94 4.20 16.32
CA THR A 330 1.06 5.55 15.76
C THR A 330 0.94 6.59 16.86
N HIS A 331 1.88 7.53 16.91
CA HIS A 331 1.84 8.69 17.79
C HIS A 331 1.34 9.94 17.09
N GLU A 332 1.05 9.85 15.80
CA GLU A 332 0.56 10.98 15.04
C GLU A 332 -0.90 11.25 15.35
N ARG A 333 -1.23 12.54 15.47
CA ARG A 333 -2.58 13.01 15.70
C ARG A 333 -2.89 14.17 14.77
N VAL A 334 -4.10 14.17 14.23
CA VAL A 334 -4.67 15.34 13.56
C VAL A 334 -5.75 15.88 14.49
N HIS A 335 -5.50 17.07 15.04
CA HIS A 335 -6.21 17.54 16.23
C HIS A 335 -6.09 16.51 17.36
N ASP A 336 -7.20 16.09 17.96
CA ASP A 336 -7.21 15.10 19.05
C ASP A 336 -7.35 13.65 18.54
N ALA A 337 -7.57 13.43 17.24
CA ALA A 337 -7.81 12.11 16.67
C ALA A 337 -6.52 11.41 16.23
N VAL A 338 -6.47 10.09 16.41
CA VAL A 338 -5.32 9.26 16.01
C VAL A 338 -5.20 9.25 14.49
N ALA A 339 -3.98 9.39 13.98
CA ALA A 339 -3.71 9.49 12.56
C ALA A 339 -2.58 8.54 12.13
N GLU A 340 -2.65 8.04 10.90
CA GLU A 340 -1.55 7.34 10.24
C GLU A 340 -1.41 7.83 8.79
N PRO A 341 -0.19 8.14 8.31
CA PRO A 341 0.01 8.67 6.97
C PRO A 341 -0.08 7.56 5.92
N VAL A 342 -0.71 7.90 4.80
CA VAL A 342 -0.80 7.08 3.60
C VAL A 342 -0.09 7.80 2.47
N VAL A 343 0.93 7.17 1.89
CA VAL A 343 1.78 7.75 0.85
C VAL A 343 1.42 7.13 -0.50
N TYR A 344 1.19 7.96 -1.51
CA TYR A 344 0.82 7.55 -2.86
C TYR A 344 2.01 7.70 -3.81
N MET A 345 2.19 6.69 -4.66
CA MET A 345 3.25 6.63 -5.67
C MET A 345 2.70 6.21 -7.04
N MET A 346 3.33 6.72 -8.09
CA MET A 346 3.16 6.27 -9.47
C MET A 346 4.55 6.13 -10.09
N ASP A 347 4.78 5.03 -10.81
CA ASP A 347 6.14 4.60 -11.18
C ASP A 347 7.05 4.66 -9.92
N ARG A 348 8.25 5.23 -10.02
CA ARG A 348 9.18 5.37 -8.88
C ARG A 348 8.99 6.64 -8.06
N TYR A 349 7.96 7.44 -8.35
CA TYR A 349 7.80 8.79 -7.81
C TYR A 349 6.74 8.83 -6.71
N VAL A 350 7.06 9.51 -5.61
CA VAL A 350 6.07 9.87 -4.58
C VAL A 350 5.28 11.07 -5.11
N VAL A 351 3.97 10.90 -5.30
CA VAL A 351 3.09 11.91 -5.90
C VAL A 351 2.29 12.68 -4.86
N GLY A 352 2.16 12.14 -3.63
CA GLY A 352 1.46 12.82 -2.54
C GLY A 352 1.10 11.87 -1.42
N GLY A 353 0.14 12.28 -0.58
CA GLY A 353 -0.40 11.46 0.49
C GLY A 353 -1.45 12.19 1.30
N PHE A 354 -2.02 11.49 2.27
CA PHE A 354 -2.99 12.01 3.23
C PHE A 354 -2.85 11.29 4.56
N TYR A 355 -3.37 11.88 5.63
CA TYR A 355 -3.59 11.14 6.88
C TYR A 355 -4.93 10.42 6.83
N ARG A 356 -4.92 9.15 7.23
CA ARG A 356 -6.11 8.46 7.69
C ARG A 356 -6.29 8.77 9.17
N VAL A 357 -7.43 9.32 9.54
CA VAL A 357 -7.72 9.82 10.88
C VAL A 357 -8.93 9.09 11.45
N HIS A 358 -8.82 8.61 12.68
CA HIS A 358 -9.92 7.93 13.36
C HIS A 358 -10.07 8.45 14.80
N ALA A 359 -11.24 9.00 15.11
CA ALA A 359 -11.52 9.58 16.43
C ALA A 359 -11.74 8.50 17.51
N ASP A 360 -12.43 7.41 17.15
CA ASP A 360 -12.84 6.36 18.10
C ASP A 360 -11.86 5.18 18.24
N ARG A 361 -10.64 5.28 17.67
CA ARG A 361 -9.65 4.19 17.70
C ARG A 361 -8.40 4.59 18.44
N GLY A 362 -7.81 3.63 19.14
CA GLY A 362 -6.53 3.74 19.83
C GLY A 362 -5.32 3.69 18.90
N VAL A 363 -4.16 4.02 19.46
CA VAL A 363 -2.86 4.08 18.77
C VAL A 363 -2.35 2.72 18.28
N ASP A 364 -2.89 1.63 18.82
CA ASP A 364 -2.57 0.22 18.58
C ASP A 364 -3.69 -0.53 17.84
N GLU A 365 -4.76 0.18 17.44
CA GLU A 365 -5.86 -0.37 16.66
C GLU A 365 -5.73 -0.07 15.17
N ASN A 366 -6.35 -0.89 14.33
CA ASN A 366 -6.46 -0.63 12.89
C ASN A 366 -7.31 0.63 12.65
N LEU A 367 -6.75 1.66 12.00
CA LEU A 367 -7.49 2.88 11.67
C LEU A 367 -8.21 2.77 10.32
N ASN A 368 -7.88 1.77 9.49
CA ASN A 368 -8.63 1.44 8.27
C ASN A 368 -9.90 0.66 8.64
N ALA A 369 -10.85 1.37 9.26
CA ALA A 369 -12.11 0.83 9.76
C ALA A 369 -13.26 1.83 9.48
N PRO A 370 -14.53 1.37 9.52
CA PRO A 370 -15.68 2.27 9.40
C PRO A 370 -15.62 3.39 10.44
N GLY A 371 -15.83 4.63 10.00
CA GLY A 371 -15.65 5.84 10.82
C GLY A 371 -14.34 6.59 10.56
N ALA A 372 -13.41 6.01 9.79
CA ALA A 372 -12.22 6.71 9.35
C ALA A 372 -12.56 7.93 8.47
N SER A 373 -11.79 9.00 8.64
CA SER A 373 -11.79 10.20 7.82
C SER A 373 -10.41 10.42 7.20
N PHE A 374 -10.34 11.22 6.15
CA PHE A 374 -9.10 11.45 5.41
C PHE A 374 -8.79 12.94 5.39
N VAL A 375 -7.59 13.29 5.87
CA VAL A 375 -7.12 14.67 5.92
C VAL A 375 -5.93 14.80 4.96
N PRO A 376 -6.07 15.56 3.86
CA PRO A 376 -4.99 15.72 2.89
C PRO A 376 -3.73 16.30 3.52
N LEU A 377 -2.56 15.79 3.14
CA LEU A 377 -1.30 16.40 3.52
C LEU A 377 -1.07 17.62 2.63
N ALA A 378 -1.17 18.83 3.15
CA ALA A 378 -0.94 20.03 2.34
C ALA A 378 0.56 20.18 1.99
N PHE A 379 0.88 20.78 0.84
CA PHE A 379 2.24 21.24 0.58
C PHE A 379 2.67 22.26 1.64
N SER A 380 3.92 22.16 2.06
CA SER A 380 4.55 23.22 2.83
C SER A 380 4.59 24.48 1.97
N GLN A 381 4.04 25.59 2.49
CA GLN A 381 4.11 26.90 1.82
C GLN A 381 5.54 27.48 1.79
N SER A 382 6.54 26.75 2.32
CA SER A 382 7.95 27.12 2.18
C SER A 382 8.37 27.06 0.72
N SER A 383 8.56 28.22 0.12
CA SER A 383 9.07 28.44 -1.24
C SER A 383 10.57 28.14 -1.40
N GLN A 384 11.21 27.58 -0.37
CA GLN A 384 12.63 27.26 -0.36
C GLN A 384 12.86 25.75 -0.33
N LEU A 385 13.63 25.27 -1.31
CA LEU A 385 14.18 23.91 -1.30
C LEU A 385 15.08 23.75 -0.06
N PRO A 386 15.04 22.59 0.65
CA PRO A 386 15.94 22.34 1.78
C PRO A 386 17.39 22.54 1.35
N ARG A 387 18.11 23.47 2.00
CA ARG A 387 19.53 23.69 1.72
C ARG A 387 20.37 22.80 2.62
N LEU A 388 21.29 22.03 2.02
CA LEU A 388 22.28 21.26 2.79
C LEU A 388 23.08 22.21 3.70
N GLY A 389 23.13 21.90 5.00
CA GLY A 389 23.92 22.64 5.98
C GLY A 389 23.21 23.80 6.69
N GLU A 390 21.91 24.01 6.47
CA GLU A 390 21.14 24.92 7.34
C GLU A 390 21.06 24.39 8.77
N LYS A 391 21.18 25.29 9.74
CA LYS A 391 21.10 24.93 11.17
C LYS A 391 19.73 24.30 11.46
N PRO A 392 19.67 23.23 12.29
CA PRO A 392 18.41 22.70 12.79
C PRO A 392 17.54 23.83 13.36
N GLY A 393 16.34 24.03 12.80
CA GLY A 393 15.39 25.07 13.23
C GLY A 393 15.22 26.29 12.31
N VAL A 394 16.00 26.44 11.21
CA VAL A 394 15.85 27.57 10.27
C VAL A 394 14.79 27.29 9.18
N SER A 395 14.66 26.03 8.74
CA SER A 395 13.54 25.54 7.93
C SER A 395 12.89 24.36 8.63
N ALA A 396 11.57 24.21 8.58
CA ALA A 396 10.93 22.99 9.06
C ALA A 396 11.52 21.78 8.30
N PRO A 397 12.03 20.74 8.99
CA PRO A 397 12.58 19.57 8.33
C PRO A 397 11.51 18.93 7.44
N ASN A 398 11.88 18.50 6.22
CA ASN A 398 10.96 17.78 5.34
C ASN A 398 10.71 16.37 5.90
N ARG A 399 9.89 16.26 6.95
CA ARG A 399 9.51 14.98 7.57
C ARG A 399 8.79 14.08 6.58
N PHE A 400 8.06 14.67 5.63
CA PHE A 400 7.43 13.91 4.57
C PHE A 400 8.46 13.20 3.65
N TYR A 401 9.69 13.70 3.55
CA TYR A 401 10.77 12.99 2.86
C TYR A 401 10.97 11.59 3.43
N MET A 402 10.94 11.44 4.75
CA MET A 402 11.14 10.14 5.40
C MET A 402 9.99 9.19 5.11
N TYR A 403 8.74 9.69 5.14
CA TYR A 403 7.58 8.91 4.73
C TYR A 403 7.73 8.45 3.27
N GLY A 404 8.18 9.35 2.39
CA GLY A 404 8.49 9.02 1.00
C GLY A 404 9.66 8.03 0.85
N VAL A 405 10.66 8.03 1.72
CA VAL A 405 11.73 7.02 1.72
C VAL A 405 11.17 5.66 2.11
N ILE A 406 10.48 5.56 3.25
CA ILE A 406 9.94 4.28 3.73
C ILE A 406 8.88 3.71 2.77
N ALA A 407 8.02 4.57 2.21
CA ALA A 407 7.06 4.17 1.19
C ALA A 407 7.75 3.65 -0.08
N ARG A 408 8.83 4.31 -0.55
CA ARG A 408 9.60 3.81 -1.70
C ARG A 408 10.32 2.50 -1.42
N LEU A 409 10.77 2.25 -0.18
CA LEU A 409 11.31 0.94 0.21
C LEU A 409 10.23 -0.14 0.13
N ALA A 410 9.02 0.15 0.58
CA ALA A 410 7.88 -0.77 0.51
C ALA A 410 7.47 -1.02 -0.95
N MET A 411 7.46 0.01 -1.79
CA MET A 411 7.21 -0.14 -3.22
C MET A 411 8.31 -0.94 -3.93
N LEU A 412 9.58 -0.75 -3.57
CA LEU A 412 10.69 -1.54 -4.10
C LEU A 412 10.57 -3.01 -3.68
N ALA A 413 10.16 -3.27 -2.43
CA ALA A 413 9.84 -4.62 -1.99
C ALA A 413 8.68 -5.25 -2.77
N ALA A 414 7.69 -4.46 -3.19
CA ALA A 414 6.64 -4.93 -4.10
C ALA A 414 7.20 -5.28 -5.49
N SER A 415 8.18 -4.53 -6.02
CA SER A 415 8.89 -4.95 -7.25
C SER A 415 9.57 -6.30 -7.08
N TYR A 416 10.36 -6.47 -6.01
CA TYR A 416 11.05 -7.72 -5.71
C TYR A 416 10.04 -8.89 -5.58
N GLU A 417 8.94 -8.65 -4.88
CA GLU A 417 7.84 -9.61 -4.71
C GLU A 417 7.27 -10.03 -6.08
N LEU A 418 6.90 -9.07 -6.93
CA LEU A 418 6.28 -9.34 -8.22
C LEU A 418 7.21 -10.03 -9.21
N GLU A 419 8.51 -9.70 -9.18
CA GLU A 419 9.51 -10.36 -10.02
C GLU A 419 9.76 -11.81 -9.58
N VAL A 420 9.85 -12.07 -8.28
CA VAL A 420 10.06 -13.43 -7.75
C VAL A 420 8.84 -14.33 -7.93
N THR A 421 7.65 -13.74 -7.96
CA THR A 421 6.36 -14.47 -8.10
C THR A 421 5.83 -14.44 -9.53
N ASP A 422 6.59 -13.89 -10.48
CA ASP A 422 6.21 -13.87 -11.89
C ASP A 422 6.13 -15.31 -12.43
N PRO A 423 4.93 -15.77 -12.86
CA PRO A 423 4.78 -17.12 -13.41
C PRO A 423 5.55 -17.33 -14.71
N GLU A 424 5.93 -16.27 -15.41
CA GLU A 424 6.66 -16.31 -16.68
C GLU A 424 8.16 -16.01 -16.51
N ALA A 425 8.67 -15.89 -15.27
CA ALA A 425 10.08 -15.65 -15.02
C ALA A 425 10.96 -16.77 -15.61
N GLU A 426 11.98 -16.38 -16.39
CA GLU A 426 12.97 -17.31 -16.90
C GLU A 426 13.77 -17.92 -15.72
N ILE A 427 13.58 -19.21 -15.48
CA ILE A 427 14.37 -19.96 -14.48
C ILE A 427 15.75 -20.23 -15.10
N TYR A 428 16.73 -19.38 -14.79
CA TYR A 428 18.14 -19.69 -15.05
C TYR A 428 18.59 -20.74 -14.03
N ALA A 429 18.64 -22.00 -14.46
CA ALA A 429 19.05 -23.16 -13.68
C ALA A 429 20.56 -23.20 -13.38
#